data_AF-V4B1U5-F1
#
_entry.id   AF-V4B1U5-F1
#
_cell.length_a   1.000
_cell.length_b   1.000
_cell.length_c   1.000
_cell.angle_alpha   90.00
_cell.angle_beta   90.00
_cell.angle_gamma   90.00
#
_symmetry.space_group_name_H-M   'P 1'
#
loop_
_entity.id
_entity.type
_entity.pdbx_description
1 polymer ?
#
loop_
_entity_poly.entity_id
_entity_poly.type
_entity_poly.pdbx_seq_one_letter_code
_entity_poly.pdbx_strand_id
1 'polypeptide(L)'
;MNIKMSIVVGMIMVCLMFKQLVSGRMLDLTYVLKPGSPAYPGNIPFKLTPLRKEMTSGGFWVEFNWFSTSEHKGTHIDAPKHFIKHGLTLEHIPMERLVGPGVVFRAIEEAKNNSDFEISREWLVNWESRYGRIPEKSIVFMHFGWGREDNNMNLLFGSENTEDTSTFHFPGIGGDGMEFLVKERNIFSIGTDATSIDIGQTKTYLAHRMSLGNNVTVLENVAKLDQLPVTGAHIVVAPIKLLGGSGGQARIIAFIDEDPLTSTRCSASTFYVSFYWALFGLFSMAFGFLTFD
;
A
#
# COMPACT_ATOMS: atom_id res chain seq x y z
N MET A 1 5.59 -40.68 22.89
CA MET A 1 6.07 -39.35 23.33
C MET A 1 6.12 -38.29 22.21
N ASN A 2 6.22 -38.67 20.93
CA ASN A 2 6.46 -37.72 19.83
C ASN A 2 5.24 -36.95 19.28
N ILE A 3 4.02 -37.52 19.31
CA ILE A 3 2.84 -36.88 18.69
C ILE A 3 2.34 -35.67 19.52
N LYS A 4 2.38 -35.77 20.85
CA LYS A 4 1.96 -34.67 21.74
C LYS A 4 2.90 -33.45 21.63
N MET A 5 4.18 -33.67 21.38
CA MET A 5 5.16 -32.59 21.21
C MET A 5 4.96 -31.87 19.88
N SER A 6 4.65 -32.58 18.79
CA SER A 6 4.33 -31.99 17.49
C SER A 6 3.04 -31.16 17.48
N ILE A 7 2.01 -31.59 18.22
CA ILE A 7 0.74 -30.83 18.34
C ILE A 7 0.97 -29.54 19.15
N VAL A 8 1.73 -29.60 20.23
CA VAL A 8 2.04 -28.42 21.06
C VAL A 8 2.91 -27.43 20.29
N VAL A 9 3.92 -27.89 19.54
CA VAL A 9 4.74 -27.03 18.66
C VAL A 9 3.88 -26.41 17.55
N GLY A 10 2.97 -27.19 16.96
CA GLY A 10 2.03 -26.70 15.94
C GLY A 10 1.07 -25.64 16.48
N MET A 11 0.51 -25.82 17.68
CA MET A 11 -0.37 -24.82 18.31
C MET A 11 0.40 -23.56 18.75
N ILE A 12 1.65 -23.68 19.18
CA ILE A 12 2.51 -22.53 19.50
C ILE A 12 2.83 -21.73 18.23
N MET A 13 3.13 -22.40 17.11
CA MET A 13 3.31 -21.72 15.82
C MET A 13 2.04 -20.97 15.39
N VAL A 14 0.88 -21.61 15.47
CA VAL A 14 -0.39 -20.98 15.10
C VAL A 14 -0.69 -19.78 16.02
N CYS A 15 -0.45 -19.88 17.32
CA CYS A 15 -0.62 -18.75 18.24
C CYS A 15 0.40 -17.63 18.00
N LEU A 16 1.65 -17.93 17.62
CA LEU A 16 2.65 -16.94 17.25
C LEU A 16 2.27 -16.21 15.96
N MET A 17 1.77 -16.94 14.95
CA MET A 17 1.25 -16.34 13.71
C MET A 17 0.05 -15.42 13.96
N PHE A 18 -0.85 -15.78 14.89
CA PHE A 18 -1.97 -14.93 15.28
C PHE A 18 -1.55 -13.74 16.15
N LYS A 19 -0.52 -13.87 16.99
CA LYS A 19 -0.01 -12.76 17.83
C LYS A 19 0.73 -11.72 17.00
N GLN A 20 1.42 -12.16 15.93
CA GLN A 20 2.13 -11.29 14.99
C GLN A 20 1.18 -10.34 14.25
N LEU A 21 -0.06 -10.77 13.97
CA LEU A 21 -1.11 -9.92 13.42
C LEU A 21 -1.63 -8.82 14.36
N VAL A 22 -1.36 -8.90 15.67
CA VAL A 22 -1.96 -8.01 16.69
C VAL A 22 -0.93 -7.10 17.37
N SER A 23 0.38 -7.33 17.19
CA SER A 23 1.45 -6.47 17.73
C SER A 23 2.17 -5.62 16.68
N GLY A 24 1.76 -5.66 15.42
CA GLY A 24 2.33 -4.83 14.35
C GLY A 24 1.75 -3.41 14.31
N ARG A 25 2.56 -2.45 13.86
CA ARG A 25 2.10 -1.08 13.58
C ARG A 25 1.37 -1.05 12.24
N MET A 26 0.14 -0.52 12.24
CA MET A 26 -0.56 -0.18 11.01
C MET A 26 -0.26 1.24 10.57
N LEU A 27 0.04 1.41 9.29
CA LEU A 27 0.23 2.70 8.65
C LEU A 27 -0.82 2.93 7.56
N ASP A 28 -1.33 4.14 7.55
CA ASP A 28 -2.18 4.65 6.49
C ASP A 28 -1.35 5.45 5.48
N LEU A 29 -1.22 4.92 4.28
CA LEU A 29 -0.44 5.47 3.17
C LEU A 29 -1.30 6.29 2.20
N THR A 30 -2.37 6.90 2.72
CA THR A 30 -3.39 7.59 1.92
C THR A 30 -3.48 9.06 2.29
N TYR A 31 -3.49 9.95 1.30
CA TYR A 31 -3.83 11.35 1.54
C TYR A 31 -5.33 11.53 1.76
N VAL A 32 -5.70 12.48 2.61
CA VAL A 32 -7.11 12.88 2.78
C VAL A 32 -7.61 13.53 1.50
N LEU A 33 -8.65 12.96 0.90
CA LEU A 33 -9.36 13.58 -0.21
C LEU A 33 -10.28 14.70 0.31
N LYS A 34 -10.02 15.93 -0.14
CA LYS A 34 -10.72 17.15 0.30
C LYS A 34 -10.90 18.12 -0.87
N PRO A 35 -11.82 19.10 -0.77
CA PRO A 35 -11.84 20.21 -1.73
C PRO A 35 -10.46 20.87 -1.79
N GLY A 36 -9.96 21.10 -3.00
CA GLY A 36 -8.59 21.57 -3.23
C GLY A 36 -7.50 20.49 -3.19
N SER A 37 -7.84 19.20 -3.05
CA SER A 37 -6.88 18.13 -3.37
C SER A 37 -6.44 18.25 -4.84
N PRO A 38 -5.15 18.03 -5.15
CA PRO A 38 -4.60 18.16 -6.50
C PRO A 38 -5.38 17.34 -7.53
N ALA A 39 -5.49 17.87 -8.75
CA ALA A 39 -6.10 17.19 -9.89
C ALA A 39 -5.13 17.25 -11.06
N TYR A 40 -5.01 16.15 -11.80
CA TYR A 40 -4.36 16.19 -13.11
C TYR A 40 -5.13 17.14 -14.05
N PRO A 41 -4.46 17.86 -14.97
CA PRO A 41 -5.13 18.78 -15.89
C PRO A 41 -6.30 18.14 -16.63
N GLY A 42 -7.41 18.87 -16.72
CA GLY A 42 -8.66 18.39 -17.33
C GLY A 42 -9.55 17.52 -16.44
N ASN A 43 -9.05 17.01 -15.30
CA ASN A 43 -9.89 16.24 -14.37
C ASN A 43 -10.83 17.15 -13.58
N ILE A 44 -12.04 16.64 -13.29
CA ILE A 44 -13.02 17.37 -12.48
C ILE A 44 -12.52 17.42 -11.03
N PRO A 45 -12.47 18.61 -10.39
CA PRO A 45 -12.09 18.73 -9.00
C PRO A 45 -13.02 17.93 -8.07
N PHE A 46 -12.46 17.47 -6.94
CA PHE A 46 -13.26 16.80 -5.91
C PHE A 46 -14.23 17.81 -5.30
N LYS A 47 -15.49 17.37 -5.12
CA LYS A 47 -16.53 18.14 -4.44
C LYS A 47 -17.13 17.31 -3.33
N LEU A 48 -17.30 17.95 -2.18
CA LEU A 48 -18.05 17.43 -1.04
C LEU A 48 -19.16 18.44 -0.74
N THR A 49 -20.40 18.03 -0.98
CA THR A 49 -21.59 18.86 -0.80
C THR A 49 -22.37 18.36 0.41
N PRO A 50 -22.50 19.15 1.49
CA PRO A 50 -23.36 18.80 2.60
C PRO A 50 -24.81 18.63 2.14
N LEU A 51 -25.42 17.49 2.46
CA LEU A 51 -26.85 17.26 2.21
C LEU A 51 -27.69 17.49 3.46
N ARG A 52 -27.22 17.00 4.60
CA ARG A 52 -27.86 17.20 5.91
C ARG A 52 -26.80 17.30 6.99
N LYS A 53 -27.03 18.20 7.95
CA LYS A 53 -26.17 18.39 9.12
C LYS A 53 -26.94 19.06 10.25
N GLU A 54 -27.75 18.28 10.96
CA GLU A 54 -28.68 18.83 11.97
C GLU A 54 -29.12 17.79 13.01
N MET A 55 -29.68 18.29 14.12
CA MET A 55 -30.42 17.49 15.08
C MET A 55 -31.82 17.17 14.53
N THR A 56 -32.21 15.90 14.54
CA THR A 56 -33.55 15.49 14.08
C THR A 56 -34.61 15.75 15.14
N SER A 57 -35.89 15.79 14.74
CA SER A 57 -37.02 15.82 15.67
C SER A 57 -37.10 14.60 16.60
N GLY A 58 -36.43 13.50 16.24
CA GLY A 58 -36.28 12.30 17.08
C GLY A 58 -35.18 12.39 18.13
N GLY A 59 -34.48 13.54 18.25
CA GLY A 59 -33.45 13.77 19.27
C GLY A 59 -32.08 13.15 18.97
N PHE A 60 -31.80 12.74 17.74
CA PHE A 60 -30.49 12.26 17.31
C PHE A 60 -29.90 13.10 16.18
N TRP A 61 -28.57 13.22 16.15
CA TRP A 61 -27.83 13.94 15.10
C TRP A 61 -27.75 13.11 13.82
N VAL A 62 -27.97 13.76 12.67
CA VAL A 62 -27.78 13.13 11.35
C VAL A 62 -26.93 14.05 10.49
N GLU A 63 -25.85 13.48 9.96
CA GLU A 63 -24.96 14.14 9.01
C GLU A 63 -24.61 13.20 7.87
N PHE A 64 -24.81 13.66 6.63
CA PHE A 64 -24.34 12.98 5.43
C PHE A 64 -24.12 13.98 4.30
N ASN A 65 -23.19 13.64 3.42
CA ASN A 65 -22.74 14.47 2.32
C ASN A 65 -22.92 13.71 1.00
N TRP A 66 -23.12 14.44 -0.09
CA TRP A 66 -22.90 13.95 -1.44
C TRP A 66 -21.48 14.30 -1.87
N PHE A 67 -20.82 13.43 -2.64
CA PHE A 67 -19.50 13.75 -3.17
C PHE A 67 -19.37 13.33 -4.63
N SER A 68 -18.45 13.97 -5.35
CA SER A 68 -18.05 13.62 -6.71
C SER A 68 -16.54 13.70 -6.87
N THR A 69 -15.96 12.78 -7.63
CA THR A 69 -14.53 12.68 -7.87
C THR A 69 -14.24 12.04 -9.23
N SER A 70 -13.13 12.40 -9.86
CA SER A 70 -12.54 11.61 -10.95
C SER A 70 -11.94 10.30 -10.39
N GLU A 71 -11.89 9.25 -11.21
CA GLU A 71 -11.29 7.96 -10.85
C GLU A 71 -9.83 8.11 -10.40
N HIS A 72 -9.04 8.85 -11.19
CA HIS A 72 -7.60 9.07 -11.00
C HIS A 72 -7.34 10.33 -10.19
N LYS A 73 -7.74 10.32 -8.92
CA LYS A 73 -7.59 11.47 -8.01
C LYS A 73 -7.24 11.06 -6.60
N GLY A 74 -6.31 11.82 -6.01
CA GLY A 74 -5.76 11.54 -4.68
C GLY A 74 -4.92 10.28 -4.71
N THR A 75 -4.78 9.63 -3.56
CA THR A 75 -4.24 8.27 -3.50
C THR A 75 -5.25 7.32 -4.16
N HIS A 76 -4.86 6.69 -5.25
CA HIS A 76 -5.76 5.89 -6.07
C HIS A 76 -5.05 4.71 -6.72
N ILE A 77 -5.84 3.79 -7.27
CA ILE A 77 -5.38 2.65 -8.06
C ILE A 77 -5.82 2.80 -9.51
N ASP A 78 -4.97 2.38 -10.44
CA ASP A 78 -5.34 2.18 -11.84
C ASP A 78 -5.52 0.69 -12.13
N ALA A 79 -6.66 0.39 -12.75
CA ALA A 79 -6.95 -0.92 -13.30
C ALA A 79 -6.36 -1.02 -14.72
N PRO A 80 -6.08 -2.24 -15.23
CA PRO A 80 -5.58 -2.43 -16.59
C PRO A 80 -6.39 -1.70 -17.67
N LYS A 81 -7.70 -1.58 -17.48
CA LYS A 81 -8.61 -0.84 -18.36
C LYS A 81 -8.19 0.61 -18.63
N HIS A 82 -7.44 1.24 -17.73
CA HIS A 82 -6.98 2.63 -17.84
C HIS A 82 -6.19 2.87 -19.14
N PHE A 83 -5.26 1.98 -19.49
CA PHE A 83 -4.46 2.07 -20.72
C PHE A 83 -4.71 0.92 -21.71
N ILE A 84 -5.37 -0.16 -21.28
CA ILE A 84 -5.59 -1.36 -22.09
C ILE A 84 -7.07 -1.47 -22.43
N LYS A 85 -7.44 -1.25 -23.71
CA LYS A 85 -8.83 -1.20 -24.20
C LYS A 85 -9.71 -2.37 -23.72
N HIS A 86 -9.14 -3.57 -23.64
CA HIS A 86 -9.80 -4.80 -23.20
C HIS A 86 -9.23 -5.35 -21.88
N GLY A 87 -8.53 -4.51 -21.11
CA GLY A 87 -8.01 -4.86 -19.79
C GLY A 87 -9.10 -5.02 -18.74
N LEU A 88 -8.72 -5.58 -17.60
CA LEU A 88 -9.56 -5.71 -16.41
C LEU A 88 -10.04 -4.35 -15.91
N THR A 89 -11.34 -4.28 -15.61
CA THR A 89 -11.97 -3.18 -14.87
C THR A 89 -11.72 -3.35 -13.37
N LEU A 90 -11.88 -2.28 -12.60
CA LEU A 90 -11.52 -2.21 -11.18
C LEU A 90 -12.19 -3.32 -10.34
N GLU A 91 -13.48 -3.59 -10.56
CA GLU A 91 -14.24 -4.61 -9.85
C GLU A 91 -13.84 -6.06 -10.19
N HIS A 92 -13.03 -6.24 -11.22
CA HIS A 92 -12.53 -7.53 -11.71
C HIS A 92 -11.04 -7.76 -11.42
N ILE A 93 -10.38 -6.82 -10.73
CA ILE A 93 -9.03 -7.06 -10.21
C ILE A 93 -9.10 -8.21 -9.17
N PRO A 94 -8.31 -9.29 -9.32
CA PRO A 94 -8.27 -10.37 -8.35
C PRO A 94 -7.82 -9.87 -6.97
N MET A 95 -8.49 -10.33 -5.90
CA MET A 95 -8.22 -9.89 -4.53
C MET A 95 -6.79 -10.19 -4.09
N GLU A 96 -6.20 -11.28 -4.59
CA GLU A 96 -4.82 -11.67 -4.30
C GLU A 96 -3.83 -10.62 -4.79
N ARG A 97 -4.17 -9.83 -5.82
CA ARG A 97 -3.32 -8.73 -6.33
C ARG A 97 -3.38 -7.46 -5.50
N LEU A 98 -4.34 -7.38 -4.56
CA LEU A 98 -4.52 -6.23 -3.69
C LEU A 98 -3.83 -6.41 -2.33
N VAL A 99 -3.17 -7.54 -2.11
CA VAL A 99 -2.50 -7.87 -0.85
C VAL A 99 -1.16 -8.54 -1.14
N GLY A 100 -0.08 -8.07 -0.52
CA GLY A 100 1.23 -8.67 -0.76
C GLY A 100 2.37 -8.04 0.04
N PRO A 101 3.58 -8.62 -0.05
CA PRO A 101 4.79 -8.04 0.55
C PRO A 101 5.06 -6.64 0.02
N GLY A 102 5.31 -5.69 0.92
CA GLY A 102 5.68 -4.32 0.60
C GLY A 102 7.18 -4.16 0.40
N VAL A 103 7.59 -3.48 -0.67
CA VAL A 103 8.98 -3.13 -0.97
C VAL A 103 9.08 -1.66 -1.31
N VAL A 104 10.10 -0.97 -0.80
CA VAL A 104 10.30 0.47 -1.05
C VAL A 104 11.65 0.74 -1.72
N PHE A 105 11.59 1.29 -2.92
CA PHE A 105 12.72 1.83 -3.68
C PHE A 105 12.93 3.30 -3.30
N ARG A 106 13.80 3.56 -2.33
CA ARG A 106 14.13 4.92 -1.88
C ARG A 106 15.15 5.54 -2.84
N ALA A 107 14.70 6.47 -3.67
CA ALA A 107 15.50 7.17 -4.69
C ALA A 107 15.43 8.70 -4.50
N ILE A 108 15.43 9.15 -3.23
CA ILE A 108 15.22 10.55 -2.84
C ILE A 108 16.37 11.44 -3.32
N GLU A 109 17.61 10.98 -3.15
CA GLU A 109 18.77 11.79 -3.52
C GLU A 109 18.93 11.87 -5.04
N GLU A 110 18.58 10.79 -5.75
CA GLU A 110 18.52 10.79 -7.21
C GLU A 110 17.46 11.77 -7.73
N ALA A 111 16.24 11.74 -7.18
CA ALA A 111 15.16 12.65 -7.55
C ALA A 111 15.45 14.13 -7.21
N LYS A 112 16.13 14.41 -6.09
CA LYS A 112 16.57 15.77 -5.74
C LYS A 112 17.57 16.33 -6.75
N ASN A 113 18.46 15.48 -7.26
CA ASN A 113 19.48 15.89 -8.22
C ASN A 113 18.95 15.95 -9.66
N ASN A 114 17.89 15.20 -9.96
CA ASN A 114 17.23 15.20 -11.26
C ASN A 114 15.73 14.95 -11.09
N SER A 115 14.92 15.98 -11.29
CA SER A 115 13.45 15.87 -11.26
C SER A 115 12.89 14.90 -12.29
N ASP A 116 13.62 14.60 -13.37
CA ASP A 116 13.24 13.62 -14.40
C ASP A 116 14.00 12.29 -14.21
N PHE A 117 14.41 11.96 -12.97
CA PHE A 117 15.09 10.71 -12.68
C PHE A 117 14.19 9.51 -12.99
N GLU A 118 14.77 8.51 -13.65
CA GLU A 118 14.12 7.24 -13.98
C GLU A 118 14.82 6.10 -13.26
N ILE A 119 14.07 5.32 -12.49
CA ILE A 119 14.56 4.04 -11.96
C ILE A 119 14.79 3.09 -13.13
N SER A 120 16.04 2.70 -13.36
CA SER A 120 16.44 1.75 -14.41
C SER A 120 16.52 0.33 -13.87
N ARG A 121 16.68 -0.65 -14.78
CA ARG A 121 16.99 -2.03 -14.43
C ARG A 121 18.26 -2.13 -13.58
N GLU A 122 19.32 -1.43 -13.99
CA GLU A 122 20.61 -1.44 -13.28
C GLU A 122 20.44 -0.94 -11.85
N TRP A 123 19.67 0.14 -11.66
CA TRP A 123 19.37 0.66 -10.32
C TRP A 123 18.67 -0.39 -9.46
N LEU A 124 17.69 -1.11 -10.00
CA LEU A 124 16.96 -2.17 -9.29
C LEU A 124 17.87 -3.36 -8.94
N VAL A 125 18.77 -3.77 -9.84
CA VAL A 125 19.75 -4.83 -9.56
C VAL A 125 20.68 -4.41 -8.41
N ASN A 126 21.13 -3.15 -8.40
CA ASN A 126 21.93 -2.59 -7.31
C ASN A 126 21.14 -2.45 -6.01
N TRP A 127 19.83 -2.25 -6.08
CA TRP A 127 18.96 -2.28 -4.91
C TRP A 127 18.89 -3.70 -4.33
N GLU A 128 18.72 -4.73 -5.17
CA GLU A 128 18.63 -6.13 -4.73
C GLU A 128 19.92 -6.65 -4.11
N SER A 129 21.08 -6.19 -4.58
CA SER A 129 22.36 -6.57 -3.99
C SER A 129 22.51 -6.10 -2.54
N ARG A 130 21.78 -5.05 -2.14
CA ARG A 130 21.76 -4.49 -0.78
C ARG A 130 20.63 -5.05 0.09
N TYR A 131 19.45 -5.23 -0.49
CA TYR A 131 18.22 -5.51 0.28
C TYR A 131 17.62 -6.89 0.03
N GLY A 132 18.27 -7.69 -0.80
CA GLY A 132 17.78 -9.00 -1.22
C GLY A 132 16.87 -8.92 -2.44
N ARG A 133 16.56 -10.09 -3.00
CA ARG A 133 15.69 -10.19 -4.19
C ARG A 133 14.29 -9.66 -3.88
N ILE A 134 13.73 -8.87 -4.79
CA ILE A 134 12.34 -8.40 -4.75
C ILE A 134 11.44 -9.65 -4.73
N PRO A 135 10.59 -9.84 -3.71
CA PRO A 135 9.70 -10.99 -3.65
C PRO A 135 8.72 -11.00 -4.83
N GLU A 136 8.42 -12.18 -5.36
CA GLU A 136 7.29 -12.30 -6.29
C GLU A 136 5.99 -11.86 -5.62
N LYS A 137 5.03 -11.41 -6.43
CA LYS A 137 3.69 -11.01 -5.95
C LYS A 137 3.73 -9.84 -4.95
N SER A 138 4.83 -9.08 -4.95
CA SER A 138 5.00 -7.91 -4.10
C SER A 138 4.24 -6.70 -4.63
N ILE A 139 3.96 -5.78 -3.71
CA ILE A 139 3.51 -4.42 -3.98
C ILE A 139 4.72 -3.54 -3.75
N VAL A 140 5.29 -2.99 -4.82
CA VAL A 140 6.52 -2.21 -4.77
C VAL A 140 6.20 -0.72 -4.84
N PHE A 141 6.96 0.11 -4.15
CA PHE A 141 6.77 1.55 -4.12
C PHE A 141 8.06 2.28 -4.48
N MET A 142 7.97 3.26 -5.36
CA MET A 142 9.01 4.22 -5.64
C MET A 142 8.82 5.41 -4.69
N HIS A 143 9.84 5.70 -3.89
CA HIS A 143 9.82 6.79 -2.94
C HIS A 143 10.88 7.81 -3.31
N PHE A 144 10.42 8.91 -3.89
CA PHE A 144 11.26 10.00 -4.38
C PHE A 144 11.30 11.20 -3.43
N GLY A 145 10.46 11.22 -2.39
CA GLY A 145 10.27 12.38 -1.53
C GLY A 145 9.44 13.48 -2.21
N TRP A 146 8.61 13.09 -3.18
CA TRP A 146 7.77 13.96 -4.00
C TRP A 146 6.39 14.22 -3.38
N GLY A 147 5.93 13.25 -2.59
CA GLY A 147 4.63 13.30 -1.93
C GLY A 147 4.52 14.49 -0.97
N ARG A 148 3.35 15.15 -0.96
CA ARG A 148 3.13 16.36 -0.16
C ARG A 148 1.69 16.57 0.29
N GLU A 149 1.51 16.99 1.54
CA GLU A 149 0.20 17.23 2.16
C GLU A 149 -0.33 18.66 1.97
N ASP A 150 0.55 19.60 1.57
CA ASP A 150 0.22 21.01 1.39
C ASP A 150 -0.57 21.30 0.10
N ASN A 151 -0.78 20.27 -0.74
CA ASN A 151 -1.51 20.32 -2.01
C ASN A 151 -0.97 21.35 -3.02
N ASN A 152 0.27 21.85 -2.88
CA ASN A 152 0.79 22.84 -3.82
C ASN A 152 1.15 22.14 -5.14
N MET A 153 0.34 22.44 -6.17
CA MET A 153 0.36 21.82 -7.50
C MET A 153 1.65 22.11 -8.27
N ASN A 154 2.26 23.28 -8.07
CA ASN A 154 3.46 23.64 -8.81
C ASN A 154 4.62 22.70 -8.48
N LEU A 155 4.84 22.41 -7.20
CA LEU A 155 5.90 21.48 -6.81
C LEU A 155 5.49 20.04 -7.06
N LEU A 156 4.20 19.71 -6.96
CA LEU A 156 3.70 18.38 -7.25
C LEU A 156 3.95 17.98 -8.71
N PHE A 157 3.73 18.91 -9.65
CA PHE A 157 4.00 18.70 -11.08
C PHE A 157 5.40 19.16 -11.52
N GLY A 158 6.19 19.75 -10.61
CA GLY A 158 7.47 20.39 -10.92
C GLY A 158 7.37 21.45 -12.03
N SER A 159 6.27 22.20 -12.07
CA SER A 159 5.98 23.19 -13.11
C SER A 159 5.28 24.42 -12.56
N GLU A 160 5.58 25.59 -13.11
CA GLU A 160 4.82 26.83 -12.86
C GLU A 160 3.51 26.87 -13.66
N ASN A 161 3.40 26.11 -14.75
CA ASN A 161 2.20 25.99 -15.57
C ASN A 161 1.55 24.63 -15.33
N THR A 162 0.71 24.54 -14.30
CA THR A 162 0.06 23.30 -13.88
C THR A 162 -1.06 22.82 -14.80
N GLU A 163 -1.34 23.52 -15.91
CA GLU A 163 -2.35 23.13 -16.91
C GLU A 163 -1.73 22.51 -18.17
N ASP A 164 -0.42 22.69 -18.38
CA ASP A 164 0.31 22.18 -19.54
C ASP A 164 1.21 21.02 -19.14
N THR A 165 0.75 19.80 -19.42
CA THR A 165 1.49 18.57 -19.10
C THR A 165 2.83 18.47 -19.83
N SER A 166 3.09 19.29 -20.86
CA SER A 166 4.42 19.33 -21.50
C SER A 166 5.50 19.97 -20.64
N THR A 167 5.10 20.73 -19.62
CA THR A 167 6.00 21.43 -18.70
C THR A 167 6.29 20.65 -17.42
N PHE A 168 5.71 19.47 -17.24
CA PHE A 168 5.77 18.73 -15.98
C PHE A 168 7.12 18.05 -15.80
N HIS A 169 7.66 18.11 -14.58
CA HIS A 169 8.90 17.47 -14.19
C HIS A 169 8.68 16.75 -12.86
N PHE A 170 8.72 15.43 -12.88
CA PHE A 170 8.70 14.59 -11.69
C PHE A 170 9.23 13.20 -12.06
N PRO A 171 9.84 12.48 -11.10
CA PRO A 171 10.57 11.26 -11.36
C PRO A 171 9.62 10.08 -11.57
N GLY A 172 10.16 9.00 -12.13
CA GLY A 172 9.40 7.80 -12.45
C GLY A 172 10.28 6.58 -12.65
N ILE A 173 9.78 5.60 -13.38
CA ILE A 173 10.50 4.38 -13.76
C ILE A 173 10.72 4.32 -15.28
N GLY A 174 11.94 3.95 -15.66
CA GLY A 174 12.28 3.72 -17.05
C GLY A 174 11.68 2.44 -17.60
N GLY A 175 11.59 2.35 -18.93
CA GLY A 175 11.00 1.18 -19.60
C GLY A 175 11.72 -0.14 -19.26
N ASP A 176 13.05 -0.11 -19.14
CA ASP A 176 13.86 -1.27 -18.77
C ASP A 176 13.66 -1.70 -17.29
N GLY A 177 13.51 -0.71 -16.40
CA GLY A 177 13.16 -0.94 -15.00
C GLY A 177 11.78 -1.58 -14.86
N MET A 178 10.78 -1.04 -15.56
CA MET A 178 9.43 -1.62 -15.58
C MET A 178 9.42 -3.03 -16.18
N GLU A 179 10.15 -3.25 -17.29
CA GLU A 179 10.26 -4.58 -17.90
C GLU A 179 10.80 -5.61 -16.92
N PHE A 180 11.86 -5.25 -16.19
CA PHE A 180 12.50 -6.11 -15.20
C PHE A 180 11.52 -6.48 -14.07
N LEU A 181 10.80 -5.51 -13.51
CA LEU A 181 9.84 -5.75 -12.44
C LEU A 181 8.70 -6.68 -12.90
N VAL A 182 8.16 -6.42 -14.08
CA VAL A 182 7.05 -7.20 -14.63
C VAL A 182 7.49 -8.60 -15.03
N LYS A 183 8.52 -8.73 -15.87
CA LYS A 183 8.88 -10.01 -16.50
C LYS A 183 9.75 -10.90 -15.62
N GLU A 184 10.57 -10.33 -14.75
CA GLU A 184 11.55 -11.09 -13.97
C GLU A 184 11.28 -11.13 -12.47
N ARG A 185 10.40 -10.26 -11.95
CA ARG A 185 9.99 -10.26 -10.54
C ARG A 185 8.52 -10.54 -10.31
N ASN A 186 7.68 -10.52 -11.34
CA ASN A 186 6.26 -10.88 -11.25
C ASN A 186 5.55 -10.16 -10.08
N ILE A 187 5.74 -8.85 -10.00
CA ILE A 187 5.10 -7.99 -8.99
C ILE A 187 3.58 -7.90 -9.25
N PHE A 188 2.80 -7.59 -8.21
CA PHE A 188 1.34 -7.40 -8.32
C PHE A 188 0.95 -5.94 -8.57
N SER A 189 1.66 -5.02 -7.94
CA SER A 189 1.42 -3.59 -8.09
C SER A 189 2.73 -2.81 -8.01
N ILE A 190 2.75 -1.66 -8.67
CA ILE A 190 3.76 -0.62 -8.51
C ILE A 190 3.09 0.65 -8.02
N GLY A 191 3.70 1.34 -7.07
CA GLY A 191 3.22 2.62 -6.59
C GLY A 191 4.30 3.69 -6.54
N THR A 192 3.88 4.94 -6.38
CA THR A 192 4.76 6.10 -6.32
C THR A 192 4.19 7.18 -5.39
N ASP A 193 5.06 7.95 -4.74
CA ASP A 193 4.67 9.19 -4.06
C ASP A 193 4.57 10.40 -4.99
N ALA A 194 4.99 10.26 -6.26
CA ALA A 194 4.77 11.24 -7.32
C ALA A 194 3.34 11.15 -7.91
N THR A 195 3.05 12.05 -8.85
CA THR A 195 1.76 12.09 -9.54
C THR A 195 1.57 11.03 -10.58
N SER A 196 2.65 10.39 -11.02
CA SER A 196 2.59 9.27 -11.95
C SER A 196 3.79 8.36 -11.85
N ILE A 197 3.65 7.09 -12.25
CA ILE A 197 4.79 6.15 -12.31
C ILE A 197 5.71 6.42 -13.50
N ASP A 198 5.20 7.07 -14.55
CA ASP A 198 6.03 7.61 -15.63
C ASP A 198 6.61 8.97 -15.18
N ILE A 199 7.69 9.41 -15.81
CA ILE A 199 8.22 10.77 -15.61
C ILE A 199 7.27 11.84 -16.17
N GLY A 200 7.30 13.05 -15.60
CA GLY A 200 6.45 14.17 -16.03
C GLY A 200 6.59 14.54 -17.51
N GLN A 201 7.79 14.37 -18.07
CA GLN A 201 8.07 14.64 -19.48
C GLN A 201 7.54 13.57 -20.45
N THR A 202 7.01 12.45 -19.96
CA THR A 202 6.56 11.35 -20.82
C THR A 202 5.52 11.80 -21.85
N LYS A 203 5.63 11.28 -23.07
CA LYS A 203 4.62 11.39 -24.13
C LYS A 203 4.01 10.06 -24.51
N THR A 204 4.56 8.97 -23.97
CA THR A 204 4.24 7.62 -24.40
C THR A 204 3.64 6.78 -23.27
N TYR A 205 3.78 7.21 -22.01
CA TYR A 205 3.28 6.49 -20.84
C TYR A 205 3.69 5.01 -20.89
N LEU A 206 4.98 4.77 -21.12
CA LEU A 206 5.50 3.44 -21.36
C LEU A 206 5.41 2.59 -20.09
N ALA A 207 5.65 3.18 -18.91
CA ALA A 207 5.53 2.47 -17.64
C ALA A 207 4.08 2.03 -17.37
N HIS A 208 3.10 2.90 -17.62
CA HIS A 208 1.67 2.55 -17.58
C HIS A 208 1.33 1.41 -18.54
N ARG A 209 1.67 1.55 -19.82
CA ARG A 209 1.33 0.55 -20.83
C ARG A 209 1.94 -0.82 -20.52
N MET A 210 3.18 -0.85 -20.03
CA MET A 210 3.87 -2.09 -19.68
C MET A 210 3.31 -2.73 -18.41
N SER A 211 3.09 -1.95 -17.34
CA SER A 211 2.51 -2.46 -16.08
C SER A 211 1.09 -2.99 -16.30
N LEU A 212 0.18 -2.12 -16.77
CA LEU A 212 -1.23 -2.42 -16.96
C LEU A 212 -1.43 -3.49 -18.04
N GLY A 213 -0.60 -3.50 -19.09
CA GLY A 213 -0.58 -4.54 -20.12
C GLY A 213 -0.26 -5.94 -19.59
N ASN A 214 0.43 -6.03 -18.44
CA ASN A 214 0.74 -7.28 -17.75
C ASN A 214 -0.10 -7.49 -16.48
N ASN A 215 -1.22 -6.76 -16.37
CA ASN A 215 -2.13 -6.75 -15.22
C ASN A 215 -1.48 -6.33 -13.89
N VAL A 216 -0.32 -5.68 -13.93
CA VAL A 216 0.30 -5.04 -12.76
C VAL A 216 -0.42 -3.72 -12.55
N THR A 217 -1.07 -3.57 -11.40
CA THR A 217 -1.85 -2.36 -11.08
C THR A 217 -0.92 -1.22 -10.65
N VAL A 218 -1.38 0.01 -10.83
CA VAL A 218 -0.61 1.22 -10.52
C VAL A 218 -1.23 1.94 -9.33
N LEU A 219 -0.40 2.48 -8.43
CA LEU A 219 -0.81 3.26 -7.26
C LEU A 219 -0.12 4.62 -7.28
N GLU A 220 -0.87 5.70 -7.43
CA GLU A 220 -0.28 7.04 -7.52
C GLU A 220 -0.63 7.89 -6.30
N ASN A 221 0.21 8.90 -6.02
CA ASN A 221 0.07 9.78 -4.86
C ASN A 221 0.01 9.00 -3.54
N VAL A 222 0.88 8.01 -3.35
CA VAL A 222 0.96 7.22 -2.11
C VAL A 222 1.62 8.06 -1.02
N ALA A 223 0.96 8.18 0.14
CA ALA A 223 1.46 8.98 1.25
C ALA A 223 2.42 8.20 2.14
N LYS A 224 3.28 8.91 2.87
CA LYS A 224 4.07 8.40 4.00
C LYS A 224 4.97 7.20 3.68
N LEU A 225 5.45 7.08 2.44
CA LEU A 225 6.41 6.05 2.04
C LEU A 225 7.74 6.17 2.82
N ASP A 226 8.06 7.35 3.35
CA ASP A 226 9.18 7.59 4.25
C ASP A 226 9.11 6.74 5.54
N GLN A 227 7.91 6.38 5.98
CA GLN A 227 7.66 5.65 7.24
C GLN A 227 7.67 4.13 7.08
N LEU A 228 7.74 3.60 5.86
CA LEU A 228 7.82 2.18 5.58
C LEU A 228 9.25 1.64 5.71
N PRO A 229 9.48 0.44 6.23
CA PRO A 229 10.77 -0.21 6.05
C PRO A 229 11.02 -0.49 4.56
N VAL A 230 12.30 -0.64 4.17
CA VAL A 230 12.66 -0.96 2.77
C VAL A 230 12.08 -2.31 2.32
N THR A 231 12.00 -3.27 3.25
CA THR A 231 11.34 -4.58 3.09
C THR A 231 10.68 -4.98 4.41
N GLY A 232 9.80 -5.99 4.38
CA GLY A 232 9.19 -6.57 5.58
C GLY A 232 7.85 -5.98 5.99
N ALA A 233 7.32 -5.01 5.24
CA ALA A 233 5.93 -4.60 5.37
C ALA A 233 4.99 -5.57 4.63
N HIS A 234 3.74 -5.63 5.03
CA HIS A 234 2.65 -6.27 4.29
C HIS A 234 1.62 -5.22 3.90
N ILE A 235 1.22 -5.18 2.64
CA ILE A 235 0.41 -4.11 2.08
C ILE A 235 -0.97 -4.62 1.74
N VAL A 236 -1.98 -3.83 2.05
CA VAL A 236 -3.36 -4.01 1.62
C VAL A 236 -3.78 -2.76 0.85
N VAL A 237 -4.24 -2.95 -0.37
CA VAL A 237 -4.83 -1.91 -1.21
C VAL A 237 -6.34 -2.13 -1.24
N ALA A 238 -7.10 -1.22 -0.65
CA ALA A 238 -8.56 -1.32 -0.58
C ALA A 238 -9.21 -0.23 -1.45
N PRO A 239 -9.41 -0.48 -2.76
CA PRO A 239 -10.09 0.47 -3.63
C PRO A 239 -11.61 0.41 -3.49
N ILE A 240 -12.27 1.50 -3.88
CA ILE A 240 -13.70 1.45 -4.17
C ILE A 240 -13.99 0.38 -5.23
N LYS A 241 -15.12 -0.33 -5.12
CA LYS A 241 -15.51 -1.34 -6.11
C LYS A 241 -16.46 -0.74 -7.15
N LEU A 242 -15.89 0.01 -8.09
CA LEU A 242 -16.63 0.71 -9.13
C LEU A 242 -16.85 -0.17 -10.36
N LEU A 243 -18.11 -0.41 -10.74
CA LEU A 243 -18.46 -1.21 -11.92
C LEU A 243 -17.95 -0.55 -13.21
N GLY A 244 -17.17 -1.28 -14.00
CA GLY A 244 -16.60 -0.79 -15.26
C GLY A 244 -15.46 0.22 -15.08
N GLY A 245 -14.99 0.45 -13.84
CA GLY A 245 -14.04 1.50 -13.53
C GLY A 245 -12.67 1.26 -14.14
N SER A 246 -12.02 2.33 -14.63
CA SER A 246 -10.63 2.27 -15.10
C SER A 246 -9.61 2.56 -14.00
N GLY A 247 -10.07 3.16 -12.91
CA GLY A 247 -9.35 3.32 -11.65
C GLY A 247 -10.31 3.74 -10.54
N GLY A 248 -9.77 4.08 -9.37
CA GLY A 248 -10.58 4.58 -8.27
C GLY A 248 -9.76 4.86 -7.01
N GLN A 249 -10.33 5.67 -6.11
CA GLN A 249 -9.70 5.97 -4.83
C GLN A 249 -9.43 4.68 -4.05
N ALA A 250 -8.26 4.60 -3.43
CA ALA A 250 -7.85 3.44 -2.65
C ALA A 250 -7.33 3.87 -1.28
N ARG A 251 -7.77 3.16 -0.23
CA ARG A 251 -7.09 3.23 1.07
C ARG A 251 -5.97 2.21 1.07
N ILE A 252 -4.74 2.69 1.17
CA ILE A 252 -3.55 1.83 1.20
C ILE A 252 -3.09 1.72 2.64
N ILE A 253 -3.02 0.48 3.13
CA ILE A 253 -2.69 0.16 4.52
C ILE A 253 -1.43 -0.69 4.51
N ALA A 254 -0.45 -0.35 5.34
CA ALA A 254 0.72 -1.17 5.58
C ALA A 254 0.72 -1.72 7.00
N PHE A 255 0.97 -3.01 7.12
CA PHE A 255 1.23 -3.69 8.38
C PHE A 255 2.74 -3.87 8.49
N ILE A 256 3.32 -3.36 9.56
CA ILE A 256 4.75 -3.45 9.84
C ILE A 256 4.89 -4.23 11.15
N ASP A 257 5.58 -5.36 11.10
CA ASP A 257 5.92 -6.10 12.30
C ASP A 257 6.85 -5.24 13.18
N GLU A 258 6.50 -5.07 14.45
CA GLU A 258 7.46 -4.56 15.42
C GLU A 258 8.46 -5.67 15.74
N ASP A 259 9.76 -5.41 15.55
CA ASP A 259 10.80 -6.36 15.94
C ASP A 259 10.67 -6.63 17.45
N PRO A 260 10.42 -7.89 17.88
CA PRO A 260 10.31 -8.24 19.29
C PRO A 260 11.49 -7.75 20.13
N LEU A 261 12.68 -7.62 19.53
CA LEU A 261 13.90 -7.16 20.21
C LEU A 261 13.95 -5.64 20.46
N THR A 262 13.14 -4.85 19.74
CA THR A 262 13.05 -3.39 19.95
C THR A 262 11.93 -2.98 20.90
N SER A 263 10.98 -3.88 21.17
CA SER A 263 9.86 -3.69 22.12
C SER A 263 10.29 -3.81 23.59
N THR A 264 11.22 -2.97 24.05
CA THR A 264 11.70 -2.92 25.45
C THR A 264 10.68 -2.36 26.46
N ARG A 265 9.37 -2.54 26.24
CA ARG A 265 8.31 -2.16 27.20
C ARG A 265 7.23 -3.22 27.41
N CYS A 266 7.55 -4.51 27.26
CA CYS A 266 6.70 -5.53 27.86
C CYS A 266 7.12 -5.74 29.32
N SER A 267 6.36 -5.20 30.28
CA SER A 267 6.56 -5.50 31.70
C SER A 267 6.53 -7.00 31.89
N ALA A 268 7.55 -7.55 32.56
CA ALA A 268 7.73 -8.98 32.81
C ALA A 268 6.53 -9.69 33.47
N SER A 269 5.51 -8.96 33.94
CA SER A 269 4.30 -9.49 34.57
C SER A 269 3.37 -10.25 33.61
N THR A 270 3.26 -9.89 32.33
CA THR A 270 2.30 -10.52 31.40
C THR A 270 2.77 -11.89 30.90
N PHE A 271 4.08 -12.14 30.93
CA PHE A 271 4.69 -13.41 30.54
C PHE A 271 4.41 -14.52 31.57
N TYR A 272 4.33 -14.19 32.86
CA TYR A 272 4.06 -15.17 33.91
C TYR A 272 2.60 -15.61 33.96
N VAL A 273 1.64 -14.70 33.74
CA VAL A 273 0.21 -15.04 33.88
C VAL A 273 -0.24 -16.04 32.81
N SER A 274 0.19 -15.86 31.55
CA SER A 274 -0.22 -16.75 30.46
C SER A 274 0.49 -18.12 30.48
N PHE A 275 1.70 -18.20 31.05
CA PHE A 275 2.42 -19.47 31.24
C PHE A 275 1.78 -20.33 32.35
N TYR A 276 1.31 -19.71 33.44
CA TYR A 276 0.64 -20.42 34.53
C TYR A 276 -0.75 -20.93 34.15
N TRP A 277 -1.54 -20.20 33.34
CA TRP A 277 -2.83 -20.69 32.85
C TRP A 277 -2.69 -21.87 31.88
N ALA A 278 -1.66 -21.87 31.03
CA ALA A 278 -1.36 -23.02 30.16
C ALA A 278 -0.91 -24.26 30.95
N LEU A 279 -0.11 -24.08 32.00
CA LEU A 279 0.28 -25.15 32.93
C LEU A 279 -0.90 -25.67 33.76
N PHE A 280 -1.80 -24.80 34.23
CA PHE A 280 -3.01 -25.22 34.97
C PHE A 280 -4.03 -25.97 34.10
N GLY A 281 -4.19 -25.57 32.83
CA GLY A 281 -5.00 -26.29 31.85
C GLY A 281 -4.45 -27.69 31.53
N LEU A 282 -3.12 -27.83 31.48
CA LEU A 282 -2.46 -29.12 31.28
C LEU A 282 -2.51 -30.03 32.52
N PHE A 283 -2.48 -29.45 33.73
CA PHE A 283 -2.58 -30.23 34.98
C PHE A 283 -4.01 -30.76 35.24
N SER A 284 -5.03 -29.99 34.87
CA SER A 284 -6.44 -30.40 35.01
C SER A 284 -6.86 -31.49 34.03
N MET A 285 -6.31 -31.50 32.81
CA MET A 285 -6.54 -32.60 31.85
C MET A 285 -5.79 -33.90 32.19
N ALA A 286 -4.70 -33.83 32.96
CA ALA A 286 -3.93 -35.01 33.35
C ALA A 286 -4.57 -35.81 34.51
N PHE A 287 -5.37 -35.15 35.37
CA PHE A 287 -6.03 -35.80 36.52
C PHE A 287 -7.49 -36.20 36.27
N GLY A 288 -8.13 -35.73 35.20
CA GLY A 288 -9.50 -36.11 34.84
C GLY A 288 -9.68 -37.55 34.30
N PHE A 289 -8.60 -38.32 34.16
CA PHE A 289 -8.62 -39.70 33.67
C PHE A 289 -8.27 -40.76 34.75
N LEU A 290 -8.26 -40.39 36.03
CA LEU A 290 -8.00 -41.31 37.14
C LEU A 290 -9.12 -41.23 38.19
N THR A 291 -10.35 -41.63 37.83
CA THR A 291 -11.33 -42.23 38.76
C THR A 291 -12.50 -42.81 37.97
N PHE A 292 -12.71 -44.12 38.13
CA PHE A 292 -13.93 -44.95 38.05
C PHE A 292 -13.61 -46.30 37.39
N ASP A 293 -13.02 -47.19 38.19
CA ASP A 293 -13.55 -48.53 38.45
C ASP A 293 -13.79 -48.63 39.97
#